data_AF-A0A4T0WLF5-F1
#
_entry.id   AF-A0A4T0WLF5-F1
#
_cell.length_a   1.000
_cell.length_b   1.000
_cell.length_c   1.000
_cell.angle_alpha   90.00
_cell.angle_beta   90.00
_cell.angle_gamma   90.00
#
_symmetry.space_group_name_H-M   'P 1'
#
loop_
_entity.id
_entity.type
_entity.pdbx_description
1 polymer ?
#
loop_
_entity_poly.entity_id
_entity_poly.type
_entity_poly.pdbx_seq_one_letter_code
_entity_poly.pdbx_strand_id
1 'polypeptide(L)'
;MAWAHDYGRPHPPVPSVVQTCRESRHHSGYERLFIEDRPPFYYIWANLTIDTIHIFEHRLPLQFAGKHRIRYLCLELVHQVDPDNEPFRDGWVDVYSNALIDYVAVRSMVVVSFNDVSAWGGHVHLYPWPCPLSRVMLVQDGFEKQISAQELMDSLTPKT
;
A
#
# COMPACT_ATOMS: atom_id res chain seq x y z
N MET A 1 -28.42 0.80 21.09
CA MET A 1 -27.08 1.04 20.53
C MET A 1 -27.25 1.72 19.19
N ALA A 2 -27.19 3.06 19.21
CA ALA A 2 -27.41 3.88 18.04
C ALA A 2 -26.11 3.97 17.24
N TRP A 3 -26.12 3.43 16.03
CA TRP A 3 -25.13 3.71 15.01
C TRP A 3 -25.41 5.11 14.48
N ALA A 4 -24.73 6.10 15.02
CA ALA A 4 -24.80 7.46 14.51
C ALA A 4 -23.47 8.15 14.80
N HIS A 5 -22.61 8.22 13.79
CA HIS A 5 -21.91 9.43 13.37
C HIS A 5 -21.34 9.22 11.96
N ASP A 6 -22.22 9.10 10.96
CA ASP A 6 -21.86 9.25 9.55
C ASP A 6 -22.16 10.70 9.11
N TYR A 7 -21.63 11.66 9.88
CA TYR A 7 -21.73 13.09 9.58
C TYR A 7 -20.45 13.53 8.86
N GLY A 8 -20.53 13.68 7.54
CA GLY A 8 -19.63 14.51 6.73
C GLY A 8 -18.19 14.01 6.63
N ARG A 9 -17.90 13.14 5.66
CA ARG A 9 -16.50 12.87 5.29
C ARG A 9 -16.11 13.89 4.22
N PRO A 10 -15.31 14.92 4.56
CA PRO A 10 -14.97 15.96 3.61
C PRO A 10 -14.19 15.31 2.48
N HIS A 11 -14.58 15.59 1.23
CA HIS A 11 -13.68 15.36 0.11
C HIS A 11 -12.31 15.92 0.49
N PRO A 12 -11.21 15.19 0.26
CA PRO A 12 -9.89 15.66 0.66
C PRO A 12 -9.69 17.07 0.08
N PRO A 13 -9.29 18.05 0.91
CA PRO A 13 -9.17 19.43 0.47
C PRO A 13 -8.23 19.46 -0.75
N VAL A 14 -8.63 20.22 -1.77
CA VAL A 14 -7.80 20.37 -2.96
C VAL A 14 -6.43 20.91 -2.52
N PRO A 15 -5.31 20.27 -2.90
CA PRO A 15 -3.98 20.70 -2.47
C PRO A 15 -3.77 22.20 -2.76
N SER A 16 -3.14 22.91 -1.84
CA SER A 16 -2.91 24.37 -1.95
C SER A 16 -2.23 24.77 -3.26
N VAL A 17 -1.31 23.92 -3.74
CA VAL A 17 -0.63 24.09 -5.04
C VAL A 17 -1.63 24.11 -6.20
N VAL A 18 -2.68 23.28 -6.16
CA VAL A 18 -3.76 23.23 -7.18
C VAL A 18 -4.73 24.41 -7.02
N GLN A 19 -4.80 25.03 -5.84
CA GLN A 19 -5.65 26.19 -5.57
C GLN A 19 -5.03 27.54 -5.97
N THR A 20 -3.71 27.62 -6.20
CA THR A 20 -2.99 28.90 -6.33
C THR A 20 -3.35 29.68 -7.61
N CYS A 21 -3.26 29.07 -8.79
CA CYS A 21 -3.67 29.66 -10.06
C CYS A 21 -4.04 28.58 -11.08
N ARG A 22 -4.65 28.98 -12.21
CA ARG A 22 -5.06 28.04 -13.27
C ARG A 22 -3.84 27.30 -13.85
N GLU A 23 -2.73 27.99 -14.05
CA GLU A 23 -1.48 27.44 -14.57
C GLU A 23 -0.92 26.37 -13.63
N SER A 24 -0.95 26.61 -12.31
CA SER A 24 -0.49 25.66 -11.30
C SER A 24 -1.28 24.34 -11.34
N ARG A 25 -2.58 24.39 -11.67
CA ARG A 25 -3.38 23.16 -11.86
C ARG A 25 -2.86 22.30 -13.00
N HIS A 26 -2.33 22.92 -14.06
CA HIS A 26 -1.77 22.20 -15.20
C HIS A 26 -0.34 21.70 -14.97
N HIS A 27 0.41 22.30 -14.05
CA HIS A 27 1.83 21.98 -13.81
C HIS A 27 2.12 21.21 -12.51
N SER A 28 1.17 21.12 -11.56
CA SER A 28 1.41 20.52 -10.24
C SER A 28 1.61 19.00 -10.24
N GLY A 29 1.17 18.30 -11.30
CA GLY A 29 1.18 16.83 -11.37
C GLY A 29 0.20 16.13 -10.42
N TYR A 30 -0.55 16.88 -9.61
CA TYR A 30 -1.64 16.36 -8.80
C TYR A 30 -2.88 16.17 -9.65
N GLU A 31 -3.46 14.97 -9.57
CA GLU A 31 -4.70 14.63 -10.26
C GLU A 31 -5.71 14.03 -9.29
N ARG A 32 -6.98 14.08 -9.68
CA ARG A 32 -8.06 13.49 -8.91
C ARG A 32 -8.22 12.02 -9.30
N LEU A 33 -8.03 11.12 -8.34
CA LEU A 33 -8.04 9.68 -8.55
C LEU A 33 -9.22 9.05 -7.83
N PHE A 34 -10.04 8.29 -8.54
CA PHE A 34 -11.20 7.61 -7.99
C PHE A 34 -10.83 6.20 -7.51
N ILE A 35 -11.28 5.84 -6.31
CA ILE A 35 -10.94 4.57 -5.64
C ILE A 35 -11.90 3.45 -6.06
N GLU A 36 -13.13 3.79 -6.46
CA GLU A 36 -14.16 2.82 -6.84
C GLU A 36 -15.00 3.34 -8.02
N ASP A 37 -15.43 2.40 -8.88
CA ASP A 37 -16.31 2.67 -10.03
C ASP A 37 -17.81 2.71 -9.64
N ARG A 38 -18.14 2.52 -8.35
CA ARG A 38 -19.52 2.56 -7.87
C ARG A 38 -19.74 3.65 -6.83
N PRO A 39 -20.90 4.31 -6.84
CA PRO A 39 -21.23 5.29 -5.81
C PRO A 39 -21.26 4.68 -4.39
N PRO A 40 -20.83 5.45 -3.37
CA PRO A 40 -20.31 6.82 -3.46
C PRO A 40 -18.88 6.87 -4.02
N PHE A 41 -18.63 7.77 -4.99
CA PHE A 41 -17.32 7.92 -5.62
C PHE A 41 -16.31 8.54 -4.65
N TYR A 42 -15.45 7.72 -4.05
CA TYR A 42 -14.32 8.18 -3.26
C TYR A 42 -13.20 8.63 -4.18
N TYR A 43 -12.60 9.78 -3.89
CA TYR A 43 -11.41 10.23 -4.59
C TYR A 43 -10.36 10.81 -3.66
N ILE A 44 -9.12 10.76 -4.11
CA ILE A 44 -7.98 11.46 -3.52
C ILE A 44 -7.37 12.41 -4.55
N TRP A 45 -6.69 13.45 -4.06
CA TRP A 45 -5.72 14.17 -4.87
C TRP A 45 -4.35 13.57 -4.60
N ALA A 46 -3.67 13.11 -5.65
CA ALA A 46 -2.33 12.57 -5.51
C ALA A 46 -1.48 12.87 -6.74
N ASN A 47 -0.19 13.05 -6.51
CA ASN A 47 0.84 13.00 -7.53
C ASN A 47 1.47 11.61 -7.50
N LEU A 48 1.04 10.74 -8.41
CA LEU A 48 1.47 9.33 -8.47
C LEU A 48 2.98 9.14 -8.69
N THR A 49 3.70 10.20 -9.05
CA THR A 49 5.14 10.17 -9.28
C THR A 49 6.00 10.56 -8.10
N ILE A 50 5.42 11.24 -7.10
CA ILE A 50 6.12 11.81 -5.94
C ILE A 50 5.53 11.28 -4.63
N ASP A 51 4.21 11.22 -4.52
CA ASP A 51 3.55 10.83 -3.29
C ASP A 51 3.66 9.31 -3.07
N THR A 52 3.81 8.93 -1.79
CA THR A 52 3.63 7.54 -1.35
C THR A 52 2.13 7.28 -1.19
N ILE A 53 1.61 6.35 -1.99
CA ILE A 53 0.21 5.95 -1.91
C ILE A 53 0.08 4.87 -0.85
N HIS A 54 -0.69 5.17 0.19
CA HIS A 54 -0.95 4.24 1.28
C HIS A 54 -2.21 3.43 1.02
N ILE A 55 -2.09 2.11 1.00
CA ILE A 55 -3.18 1.17 0.71
C ILE A 55 -3.22 0.11 1.81
N PHE A 56 -4.41 -0.15 2.33
CA PHE A 56 -4.64 -1.31 3.19
C PHE A 56 -4.77 -2.58 2.36
N GLU A 57 -4.29 -3.72 2.87
CA GLU A 57 -4.28 -4.99 2.14
C GLU A 57 -5.61 -5.37 1.47
N HIS A 58 -6.73 -5.22 2.17
CA HIS A 58 -8.07 -5.56 1.67
C HIS A 58 -8.51 -4.68 0.48
N ARG A 59 -7.83 -3.56 0.23
CA ARG A 59 -8.09 -2.65 -0.89
C ARG A 59 -7.15 -2.87 -2.07
N LEU A 60 -6.10 -3.67 -1.92
CA LEU A 60 -5.12 -3.93 -2.97
C LEU A 60 -5.76 -4.51 -4.26
N PRO A 61 -6.77 -5.43 -4.18
CA PRO A 61 -7.46 -5.95 -5.36
C PRO A 61 -8.45 -4.98 -6.00
N LEU A 62 -8.81 -3.86 -5.35
CA LEU A 62 -9.78 -2.91 -5.90
C LEU A 62 -9.26 -2.29 -7.19
N GLN A 63 -10.13 -2.11 -8.18
CA GLN A 63 -9.75 -1.43 -9.42
C GLN A 63 -9.53 0.06 -9.15
N PHE A 64 -8.28 0.48 -9.24
CA PHE A 64 -7.85 1.85 -9.05
C PHE A 64 -7.35 2.39 -10.39
N ALA A 65 -7.99 3.45 -10.89
CA ALA A 65 -7.53 4.12 -12.10
C ALA A 65 -6.16 4.76 -11.83
N GLY A 66 -5.08 4.16 -12.35
CA GLY A 66 -3.71 4.69 -12.21
C GLY A 66 -2.72 3.81 -11.45
N LYS A 67 -3.05 2.56 -11.07
CA LYS A 67 -2.10 1.63 -10.42
C LYS A 67 -0.74 1.56 -11.11
N HIS A 68 -0.77 1.45 -12.44
CA HIS A 68 0.39 1.39 -13.33
C HIS A 68 1.25 2.66 -13.35
N ARG A 69 0.88 3.72 -12.62
CA ARG A 69 1.63 5.00 -12.54
C ARG A 69 2.21 5.25 -11.16
N ILE A 70 1.77 4.51 -10.14
CA ILE A 70 2.22 4.68 -8.76
C ILE A 70 3.70 4.33 -8.66
N ARG A 71 4.51 5.27 -8.19
CA ARG A 71 5.96 5.07 -7.99
C ARG A 71 6.36 4.66 -6.59
N TYR A 72 5.60 5.06 -5.58
CA TYR A 72 5.89 4.78 -4.18
C TYR A 72 4.63 4.24 -3.52
N LEU A 73 4.71 3.02 -3.00
CA LEU A 73 3.58 2.29 -2.43
C LEU A 73 3.86 1.99 -0.97
N CYS A 74 2.92 2.30 -0.08
CA CYS A 74 2.89 1.78 1.28
C CYS A 74 1.72 0.81 1.38
N LEU A 75 2.00 -0.43 1.76
CA LEU A 75 1.00 -1.48 1.97
C LEU A 75 0.92 -1.78 3.46
N GLU A 76 -0.22 -1.50 4.07
CA GLU A 76 -0.45 -1.81 5.48
C GLU A 76 -1.28 -3.09 5.59
N LEU A 77 -0.71 -4.07 6.30
CA LEU A 77 -1.36 -5.33 6.60
C LEU A 77 -2.16 -5.17 7.88
N VAL A 78 -3.47 -5.01 7.72
CA VAL A 78 -4.39 -4.88 8.84
C VAL A 78 -4.89 -6.26 9.19
N HIS A 79 -4.65 -6.69 10.43
CA HIS A 79 -5.13 -7.97 10.93
C HIS A 79 -6.65 -8.12 10.72
N GLN A 80 -7.07 -8.97 9.79
CA GLN A 80 -8.34 -9.66 9.96
C GLN A 80 -8.03 -10.86 10.85
N VAL A 81 -8.36 -10.75 12.14
CA VAL A 81 -8.61 -11.93 12.96
C VAL A 81 -9.65 -12.72 12.18
N ASP A 82 -9.26 -13.82 11.56
CA ASP A 82 -10.24 -14.80 11.15
C ASP A 82 -11.05 -15.12 12.42
N PRO A 83 -12.39 -15.05 12.42
CA PRO A 83 -13.19 -15.42 13.59
C PRO A 83 -12.80 -16.79 14.18
N ASP A 84 -12.15 -17.65 13.39
CA ASP A 84 -11.67 -18.97 13.78
C ASP A 84 -10.22 -18.99 14.31
N ASN A 85 -9.58 -17.82 14.48
CA ASN A 85 -8.25 -17.67 15.11
C ASN A 85 -7.10 -18.40 14.38
N GLU A 86 -7.28 -18.71 13.09
CA GLU A 86 -6.28 -19.40 12.27
C GLU A 86 -5.12 -18.44 11.90
N PRO A 87 -3.86 -18.79 12.19
CA PRO A 87 -2.73 -17.91 11.97
C PRO A 87 -2.38 -17.80 10.48
N PHE A 88 -2.71 -16.67 9.87
CA PHE A 88 -1.97 -15.97 8.80
C PHE A 88 -1.53 -16.75 7.54
N ARG A 89 -1.89 -18.03 7.35
CA ARG A 89 -1.03 -18.91 6.53
C ARG A 89 -1.33 -18.96 5.04
N ASP A 90 -2.58 -18.93 4.59
CA ASP A 90 -2.84 -19.30 3.19
C ASP A 90 -3.60 -18.22 2.36
N GLY A 91 -4.38 -17.34 2.99
CA GLY A 91 -5.21 -16.38 2.25
C GLY A 91 -4.47 -15.16 1.66
N TRP A 92 -3.39 -14.70 2.32
CA TRP A 92 -2.66 -13.49 1.89
C TRP A 92 -1.88 -13.69 0.59
N VAL A 93 -1.27 -14.89 0.47
CA VAL A 93 -0.40 -15.26 -0.66
C VAL A 93 -1.20 -15.27 -1.96
N ASP A 94 -2.38 -15.88 -1.99
CA ASP A 94 -3.06 -16.15 -3.25
C ASP A 94 -3.91 -14.98 -3.77
N VAL A 95 -4.62 -14.28 -2.87
CA VAL A 95 -5.60 -13.26 -3.31
C VAL A 95 -5.01 -11.87 -3.37
N TYR A 96 -4.22 -11.48 -2.36
CA TYR A 96 -3.76 -10.09 -2.23
C TYR A 96 -2.41 -9.89 -2.90
N SER A 97 -1.46 -10.80 -2.73
CA SER A 97 -0.11 -10.61 -3.30
C SER A 97 -0.12 -10.56 -4.83
N ASN A 98 -0.97 -11.35 -5.50
CA ASN A 98 -1.10 -11.33 -6.96
C ASN A 98 -1.58 -9.98 -7.51
N ALA A 99 -2.32 -9.19 -6.72
CA ALA A 99 -2.73 -7.85 -7.13
C ALA A 99 -1.54 -6.87 -7.24
N LEU A 100 -0.37 -7.19 -6.67
CA LEU A 100 0.84 -6.38 -6.81
C LEU A 100 1.37 -6.35 -8.24
N ILE A 101 1.06 -7.34 -9.06
CA ILE A 101 1.49 -7.43 -10.47
C ILE A 101 1.01 -6.22 -11.29
N ASP A 102 -0.13 -5.62 -10.92
CA ASP A 102 -0.69 -4.46 -11.60
C ASP A 102 0.04 -3.13 -11.29
N TYR A 103 0.93 -3.12 -10.28
CA TYR A 103 1.64 -1.93 -9.81
C TYR A 103 3.01 -1.78 -10.48
N VAL A 104 3.04 -1.94 -11.81
CA VAL A 104 4.25 -2.07 -12.64
C VAL A 104 5.25 -0.90 -12.59
N ALA A 105 4.84 0.28 -12.12
CA ALA A 105 5.70 1.46 -12.06
C ALA A 105 6.33 1.72 -10.67
N VAL A 106 6.05 0.85 -9.70
CA VAL A 106 6.55 1.02 -8.33
C VAL A 106 8.07 0.94 -8.33
N ARG A 107 8.71 1.95 -7.74
CA ARG A 107 10.15 2.07 -7.59
C ARG A 107 10.62 1.64 -6.22
N SER A 108 9.79 1.86 -5.20
CA SER A 108 10.04 1.45 -3.83
C SER A 108 8.71 1.20 -3.13
N MET A 109 8.72 0.23 -2.22
CA MET A 109 7.56 -0.21 -1.48
C MET A 109 7.88 -0.29 0.01
N VAL A 110 6.94 0.14 0.85
CA VAL A 110 6.95 -0.11 2.29
C VAL A 110 5.83 -1.09 2.59
N VAL A 111 6.11 -2.12 3.39
CA VAL A 111 5.12 -3.05 3.91
C VAL A 111 5.09 -2.88 5.43
N VAL A 112 3.98 -2.36 5.94
CA VAL A 112 3.74 -2.25 7.38
C VAL A 112 3.01 -3.52 7.82
N SER A 113 3.64 -4.29 8.69
CA SER A 113 3.13 -5.57 9.17
C SER A 113 2.89 -5.51 10.68
N PHE A 114 1.77 -6.05 11.14
CA PHE A 114 1.52 -6.22 12.56
C PHE A 114 2.43 -7.29 13.20
N ASN A 115 3.02 -8.17 12.39
CA ASN A 115 3.95 -9.21 12.85
C ASN A 115 5.38 -8.67 12.94
N ASP A 116 6.23 -9.33 13.73
CA ASP A 116 7.68 -9.09 13.69
C ASP A 116 8.21 -9.35 12.27
N VAL A 117 9.15 -8.51 11.82
CA VAL A 117 9.75 -8.61 10.48
C VAL A 117 10.36 -10.00 10.20
N SER A 118 10.76 -10.76 11.22
CA SER A 118 11.28 -12.13 11.07
C SER A 118 10.23 -13.13 10.58
N ALA A 119 8.93 -12.87 10.80
CA ALA A 119 7.84 -13.71 10.31
C ALA A 119 7.81 -13.77 8.77
N TRP A 120 8.42 -12.79 8.10
CA TRP A 120 8.48 -12.72 6.64
C TRP A 120 9.51 -13.66 6.01
N GLY A 121 10.49 -14.14 6.78
CA GLY A 121 11.71 -14.74 6.24
C GLY A 121 11.50 -15.89 5.25
N GLY A 122 10.55 -16.79 5.53
CA GLY A 122 10.22 -17.91 4.65
C GLY A 122 9.32 -17.55 3.46
N HIS A 123 8.78 -16.33 3.42
CA HIS A 123 7.70 -15.95 2.51
C HIS A 123 8.09 -14.84 1.54
N VAL A 124 9.12 -14.03 1.85
CA VAL A 124 9.55 -12.90 1.00
C VAL A 124 9.71 -13.30 -0.47
N HIS A 125 10.33 -14.44 -0.76
CA HIS A 125 10.60 -14.85 -2.14
C HIS A 125 9.37 -15.38 -2.90
N LEU A 126 8.25 -15.61 -2.22
CA LEU A 126 7.03 -16.16 -2.81
C LEU A 126 6.15 -15.08 -3.46
N TYR A 127 6.39 -13.81 -3.13
CA TYR A 127 5.51 -12.72 -3.56
C TYR A 127 5.97 -12.06 -4.86
N PRO A 128 5.04 -11.69 -5.75
CA PRO A 128 5.35 -10.98 -6.99
C PRO A 128 5.56 -9.50 -6.70
N TRP A 129 6.67 -9.16 -6.05
CA TRP A 129 7.00 -7.78 -5.71
C TRP A 129 7.05 -6.89 -6.97
N PRO A 130 6.45 -5.69 -6.93
CA PRO A 130 6.43 -4.80 -8.09
C PRO A 130 7.77 -4.09 -8.31
N CYS A 131 8.75 -4.31 -7.42
CA CYS A 131 10.09 -3.73 -7.48
C CYS A 131 11.13 -4.69 -6.85
N PRO A 132 12.45 -4.47 -7.06
CA PRO A 132 13.49 -5.32 -6.47
C PRO A 132 13.43 -5.38 -4.93
N LEU A 133 13.78 -6.52 -4.34
CA LEU A 133 13.75 -6.74 -2.88
C LEU A 133 14.55 -5.72 -2.07
N SER A 134 15.63 -5.19 -2.64
CA SER A 134 16.43 -4.12 -2.02
C SER A 134 15.69 -2.79 -1.85
N ARG A 135 14.51 -2.66 -2.47
CA ARG A 135 13.64 -1.48 -2.40
C ARG A 135 12.28 -1.75 -1.76
N VAL A 136 12.10 -2.97 -1.25
CA VAL A 136 10.96 -3.35 -0.40
C VAL A 136 11.42 -3.25 1.05
N MET A 137 10.81 -2.35 1.80
CA MET A 137 11.09 -2.15 3.23
C MET A 137 9.99 -2.82 4.04
N LEU A 138 10.37 -3.76 4.89
CA LEU A 138 9.47 -4.40 5.85
C LEU A 138 9.56 -3.63 7.17
N VAL A 139 8.42 -3.20 7.68
CA VAL A 139 8.31 -2.37 8.88
C VAL A 139 7.33 -3.05 9.82
N GLN A 140 7.74 -3.27 11.06
CA GLN A 140 6.82 -3.70 12.11
C GLN A 140 5.95 -2.53 12.55
N ASP A 141 4.66 -2.77 12.76
CA ASP A 141 3.72 -1.78 13.29
C ASP A 141 4.24 -1.20 14.62
N GLY A 142 4.13 0.13 14.77
CA GLY A 142 4.85 0.89 15.80
C GLY A 142 6.27 1.33 15.43
N PHE A 143 6.75 0.99 14.23
CA PHE A 143 8.03 1.44 13.63
C PHE A 143 9.31 1.10 14.41
N GLU A 144 9.24 0.18 15.37
CA GLU A 144 10.40 -0.17 16.20
C GLU A 144 11.48 -0.96 15.42
N LYS A 145 11.07 -1.67 14.36
CA LYS A 145 11.96 -2.54 13.58
C LYS A 145 11.66 -2.41 12.09
N GLN A 146 12.72 -2.19 11.32
CA GLN A 146 12.65 -2.12 9.86
C GLN A 146 13.85 -2.85 9.24
N ILE A 147 13.63 -3.51 8.12
CA ILE A 147 14.66 -4.23 7.37
C ILE A 147 14.26 -4.26 5.89
N SER A 148 15.21 -4.16 4.96
CA SER A 148 14.87 -4.44 3.57
C SER A 148 14.59 -5.93 3.37
N ALA A 149 13.71 -6.25 2.42
CA ALA A 149 13.40 -7.63 2.11
C ALA A 149 14.65 -8.41 1.63
N GLN A 150 15.59 -7.72 0.96
CA GLN A 150 16.88 -8.30 0.58
C GLN A 150 17.76 -8.63 1.79
N GLU A 151 17.93 -7.70 2.74
CA GLU A 151 18.74 -7.95 3.94
C GLU A 151 18.16 -9.09 4.79
N LEU A 152 16.83 -9.18 4.87
CA LEU A 152 16.17 -10.29 5.54
C LEU A 152 16.52 -11.62 4.85
N MET A 153 16.44 -11.68 3.52
CA MET A 153 16.83 -12.86 2.75
C MET A 153 18.30 -13.23 2.95
N ASP A 154 19.20 -12.25 2.89
CA ASP A 154 20.64 -12.46 3.07
C ASP A 154 20.94 -13.01 4.48
N SER A 155 20.22 -12.56 5.51
CA SER A 155 20.37 -13.04 6.89
C SER A 155 19.97 -14.50 7.10
N LEU A 156 19.10 -15.03 6.24
CA LEU A 156 18.59 -16.41 6.33
C LEU A 156 19.46 -17.40 5.57
N THR A 157 20.29 -16.92 4.65
CA THR A 157 21.23 -17.77 3.92
C THR A 157 22.48 -18.05 4.77
N PRO A 158 22.87 -19.33 4.96
CA PRO A 158 24.08 -19.65 5.71
C PRO A 158 25.31 -19.10 4.97
N LYS A 159 26.11 -18.31 5.68
CA LYS A 159 27.41 -17.83 5.17
C LYS A 159 28.31 -19.05 4.95
N THR A 160 28.71 -19.27 3.71
CA THR A 160 29.66 -20.32 3.30
C THR A 160 31.09 -19.94 3.63
#